data_AF-A0A7S2UHF2-F1
#
_entry.id   AF-A0A7S2UHF2-F1
#
_cell.length_a   1.000
_cell.length_b   1.000
_cell.length_c   1.000
_cell.angle_alpha   90.00
_cell.angle_beta   90.00
_cell.angle_gamma   90.00
#
_symmetry.space_group_name_H-M   'P 1'
#
loop_
_entity.id
_entity.type
_entity.pdbx_description
1 polymer ?
#
loop_
_entity_poly.entity_id
_entity_poly.type
_entity_poly.pdbx_seq_one_letter_code
_entity_poly.pdbx_strand_id
1 'polypeptide(L)'
;MSGAWSRLRTVPMRYPFAFGMTISTFKTSASDLLVQKVVEQKEVVDWKRNAAFAAFGCFYLGGVQYMIYVPLFSRIFPNAASFAAKGLRDKFKDIKGMGAVAGQVFLDQCVHHPLMYFPVFYITKELVMNDKDADIMRVLRTYKDNMKEDMLALWKIWVPSTILNFAFMPMWARIPWVACTSLVWTCILSSMRGGDVAHKEELAGLAVTGATLKIMKEGLGELFAKPVELDPKLSHISVSAAGPDRIGWVALVAETVAKEGGSVTHSKMLRMGHEFTIIMHVSVPPEKQRKLLAALGSKELKPLNIRTSSLTRRQTRMDTTPAMALHVHCVGKDRPGMLATLAEKLSNAGMSVEDISTEQRMGIGGRRDFVINAVCVTKRVLDDEELATVVKELGTLEEKLGLDVLDIRVHMDTP
;
A
#
# COMPACT_ATOMS: atom_id res chain seq x y z
N MET A 1 43.36 7.63 -16.62
CA MET A 1 42.08 8.07 -15.99
C MET A 1 42.43 9.09 -14.93
N SER A 2 42.09 10.39 -14.99
CA SER A 2 40.91 10.88 -14.24
C SER A 2 40.72 12.42 -14.28
N GLY A 3 41.04 13.12 -15.38
CA GLY A 3 40.75 14.57 -15.49
C GLY A 3 39.27 14.91 -15.26
N ALA A 4 38.37 14.10 -15.85
CA ALA A 4 36.93 14.22 -15.64
C ALA A 4 36.49 13.88 -14.21
N TRP A 5 37.03 12.82 -13.60
CA TRP A 5 36.69 12.39 -12.24
C TRP A 5 37.18 13.39 -11.16
N SER A 6 38.34 14.02 -11.38
CA SER A 6 38.84 15.09 -10.50
C SER A 6 37.95 16.33 -10.54
N ARG A 7 37.47 16.72 -11.72
CA ARG A 7 36.54 17.84 -11.91
C ARG A 7 35.17 17.53 -11.30
N LEU A 8 34.63 16.34 -11.52
CA LEU A 8 33.37 15.86 -10.91
C LEU A 8 33.41 15.88 -9.38
N ARG A 9 34.54 15.50 -8.76
CA ARG A 9 34.73 15.59 -7.30
C ARG A 9 34.66 17.01 -6.75
N THR A 10 35.02 18.02 -7.53
CA THR A 10 35.03 19.43 -7.08
C THR A 10 33.70 20.16 -7.22
N VAL A 11 32.76 19.62 -8.01
CA VAL A 11 31.45 20.25 -8.26
C VAL A 11 30.62 20.43 -6.97
N PRO A 12 30.48 19.43 -6.08
CA PRO A 12 29.74 19.62 -4.82
C PRO A 12 30.37 20.65 -3.88
N MET A 13 31.69 20.84 -3.96
CA MET A 13 32.41 21.82 -3.13
C MET A 13 32.34 23.24 -3.70
N ARG A 14 32.29 23.37 -5.02
CA ARG A 14 32.25 24.67 -5.72
C ARG A 14 30.85 25.25 -5.82
N TYR A 15 29.83 24.39 -5.94
CA TYR A 15 28.42 24.78 -6.07
C TYR A 15 27.52 23.90 -5.17
N PRO A 16 27.68 23.95 -3.83
CA PRO A 16 26.96 23.07 -2.90
C PRO A 16 25.44 23.23 -2.95
N PHE A 17 24.96 24.47 -3.12
CA PHE A 17 23.53 24.77 -3.23
C PHE A 17 22.91 24.20 -4.52
N ALA A 18 23.52 24.51 -5.68
CA ALA A 18 23.04 24.00 -6.96
C ALA A 18 23.10 22.46 -7.01
N PHE A 19 24.16 21.86 -6.46
CA PHE A 19 24.28 20.42 -6.34
C PHE A 19 23.18 19.81 -5.46
N GLY A 20 22.91 20.43 -4.30
CA GLY A 20 21.84 20.03 -3.37
C GLY A 20 20.45 20.10 -4.00
N MET A 21 20.17 21.14 -4.79
CA MET A 21 18.94 21.25 -5.56
C MET A 21 18.82 20.14 -6.61
N THR A 22 19.83 19.98 -7.47
CA THR A 22 19.79 18.98 -8.55
C THR A 22 19.61 17.57 -8.01
N ILE A 23 20.37 17.19 -6.98
CA ILE A 23 20.28 15.84 -6.41
C ILE A 23 18.94 15.60 -5.72
N SER A 24 18.39 16.62 -5.04
CA SER A 24 17.10 16.51 -4.36
C SER A 24 15.95 16.37 -5.35
N THR A 25 15.94 17.16 -6.43
CA THR A 25 14.97 17.05 -7.52
C THR A 25 15.01 15.69 -8.18
N PHE A 26 16.22 15.21 -8.54
CA PHE A 26 16.36 13.91 -9.19
C PHE A 26 15.94 12.78 -8.25
N LYS A 27 16.34 12.84 -6.98
CA LYS A 27 15.95 11.85 -5.96
C LYS A 27 14.44 11.79 -5.81
N THR A 28 13.74 12.90 -5.65
CA THR A 28 12.29 12.89 -5.44
C THR A 28 11.52 12.45 -6.68
N SER A 29 11.92 12.92 -7.87
CA SER A 29 11.34 12.46 -9.13
C SER A 29 11.58 10.96 -9.34
N ALA A 30 12.81 10.45 -9.15
CA ALA A 30 13.13 9.04 -9.30
C ALA A 30 12.42 8.16 -8.26
N SER A 31 12.31 8.61 -7.02
CA SER A 31 11.58 7.89 -5.96
C SER A 31 10.10 7.77 -6.30
N ASP A 32 9.50 8.84 -6.80
CA ASP A 32 8.11 8.84 -7.22
C ASP A 32 7.89 7.97 -8.48
N LEU A 33 8.78 8.02 -9.48
CA LEU A 33 8.73 7.10 -10.62
C LEU A 33 8.85 5.64 -10.20
N LEU A 34 9.76 5.34 -9.26
CA LEU A 34 9.93 4.00 -8.71
C LEU A 34 8.65 3.56 -8.00
N VAL A 35 8.03 4.42 -7.19
CA VAL A 35 6.76 4.09 -6.56
C VAL A 35 5.68 3.88 -7.60
N GLN A 36 5.51 4.77 -8.57
CA GLN A 36 4.49 4.63 -9.61
C GLN A 36 4.67 3.36 -10.44
N LYS A 37 5.91 2.99 -10.81
CA LYS A 37 6.19 1.84 -11.69
C LYS A 37 6.36 0.51 -10.97
N VAL A 38 6.97 0.51 -9.79
CA VAL A 38 7.36 -0.72 -9.07
C VAL A 38 6.38 -1.03 -7.95
N VAL A 39 5.91 -0.01 -7.22
CA VAL A 39 5.01 -0.20 -6.07
C VAL A 39 3.55 -0.16 -6.49
N GLU A 40 3.17 0.84 -7.28
CA GLU A 40 1.79 1.03 -7.78
C GLU A 40 1.55 0.34 -9.12
N GLN A 41 2.63 -0.13 -9.78
CA GLN A 41 2.61 -0.83 -11.07
C GLN A 41 1.76 -0.13 -12.16
N LYS A 42 1.79 1.21 -12.20
CA LYS A 42 1.09 2.00 -13.23
C LYS A 42 1.71 1.79 -14.61
N GLU A 43 0.87 1.44 -15.58
CA GLU A 43 1.29 1.37 -16.99
C GLU A 43 1.65 2.75 -17.55
N VAL A 44 0.87 3.78 -17.18
CA VAL A 44 1.13 5.18 -17.57
C VAL A 44 1.61 5.98 -16.36
N VAL A 45 2.74 6.66 -16.52
CA VAL A 45 3.29 7.53 -15.48
C VAL A 45 2.43 8.80 -15.36
N ASP A 46 2.01 9.10 -14.13
CA ASP A 46 1.43 10.40 -13.79
C ASP A 46 2.56 11.43 -13.67
N TRP A 47 2.79 12.13 -14.78
CA TRP A 47 3.80 13.17 -14.88
C TRP A 47 3.45 14.43 -14.08
N LYS A 48 2.16 14.69 -13.79
CA LYS A 48 1.77 15.82 -12.93
C LYS A 48 2.14 15.55 -11.47
N ARG A 49 1.84 14.35 -10.97
CA ARG A 49 2.34 13.89 -9.68
C ARG A 49 3.86 13.92 -9.62
N ASN A 50 4.53 13.41 -10.66
CA ASN A 50 5.98 13.41 -10.68
C ASN A 50 6.55 14.83 -10.66
N ALA A 51 5.93 15.76 -11.39
CA ALA A 51 6.27 17.18 -11.36
C ALA A 51 6.07 17.78 -9.97
N ALA A 52 5.05 17.37 -9.21
CA ALA A 52 4.84 17.82 -7.84
C ALA A 52 5.99 17.38 -6.92
N PHE A 53 6.42 16.11 -7.02
CA PHE A 53 7.57 15.59 -6.29
C PHE A 53 8.88 16.25 -6.72
N ALA A 54 9.07 16.49 -8.01
CA ALA A 54 10.24 17.19 -8.53
C ALA A 54 10.28 18.65 -8.04
N ALA A 55 9.16 19.38 -8.08
CA ALA A 55 9.04 20.74 -7.58
C ALA A 55 9.31 20.82 -6.07
N PHE A 56 8.73 19.91 -5.29
CA PHE A 56 8.98 19.83 -3.85
C PHE A 56 10.45 19.51 -3.55
N GLY A 57 11.06 18.58 -4.29
CA GLY A 57 12.48 18.26 -4.18
C GLY A 57 13.40 19.43 -4.53
N CYS A 58 13.06 20.19 -5.58
CA CYS A 58 13.84 21.33 -6.05
C CYS A 58 13.79 22.50 -5.07
N PHE A 59 12.58 23.01 -4.81
CA PHE A 59 12.40 24.25 -4.06
C PHE A 59 12.52 24.04 -2.56
N TYR A 60 11.87 23.00 -2.03
CA TYR A 60 11.85 22.78 -0.59
C TYR A 60 13.07 21.99 -0.11
N LEU A 61 13.27 20.75 -0.56
CA LEU A 61 14.40 19.93 -0.08
C LEU A 61 15.77 20.49 -0.51
N GLY A 62 15.87 20.95 -1.76
CA GLY A 62 17.10 21.51 -2.30
C GLY A 62 17.39 22.93 -1.81
N GLY A 63 16.36 23.77 -1.78
CA GLY A 63 16.49 25.20 -1.45
C GLY A 63 16.28 25.50 0.03
N VAL A 64 15.03 25.46 0.47
CA VAL A 64 14.61 25.87 1.82
C VAL A 64 15.27 25.02 2.91
N GLN A 65 15.27 23.70 2.74
CA GLN A 65 15.84 22.77 3.70
C GLN A 65 17.36 22.95 3.80
N TYR A 66 18.07 23.20 2.69
CA TYR A 66 19.49 23.55 2.76
C TYR A 66 19.73 24.78 3.65
N MET A 67 18.90 25.81 3.51
CA MET A 67 18.99 27.04 4.32
C MET A 67 18.62 26.81 5.79
N ILE A 68 17.78 25.83 6.11
CA ILE A 68 17.45 25.47 7.48
C ILE A 68 18.62 24.68 8.11
N TYR A 69 19.10 23.63 7.44
CA TYR A 69 20.06 22.72 8.04
C TYR A 69 21.50 23.24 8.01
N VAL A 70 21.89 23.99 6.98
CA VAL A 70 23.29 24.43 6.83
C VAL A 70 23.55 25.73 7.61
N PRO A 71 22.96 26.89 7.30
CA PRO A 71 23.25 28.11 8.05
C PRO A 71 22.44 28.27 9.35
N LEU A 72 21.15 27.90 9.38
CA LEU A 72 20.31 28.15 10.57
C LEU A 72 20.62 27.18 11.72
N PHE A 73 20.59 25.87 11.48
CA PHE A 73 20.86 24.89 12.53
C PHE A 73 22.30 24.95 13.03
N SER A 74 23.27 25.27 12.17
CA SER A 74 24.66 25.48 12.60
C SER A 74 24.82 26.70 13.53
N ARG A 75 23.95 27.71 13.42
CA ARG A 75 23.93 28.87 14.33
C ARG A 75 23.23 28.57 15.65
N ILE A 76 22.13 27.82 15.60
CA ILE A 76 21.35 27.46 16.79
C ILE A 76 22.09 26.40 17.63
N PHE A 77 22.77 25.45 16.97
CA PHE A 77 23.47 24.33 17.61
C PHE A 77 24.94 24.27 17.18
N PRO A 78 25.78 25.27 17.51
CA PRO A 78 27.17 25.35 17.04
C PRO A 78 28.03 24.16 17.49
N ASN A 79 27.68 23.54 18.63
CA ASN A 79 28.40 22.40 19.19
C ASN A 79 27.96 21.05 18.58
N ALA A 80 26.89 21.00 17.78
CA ALA A 80 26.36 19.74 17.23
C ALA A 80 27.32 19.12 16.21
N ALA A 81 27.97 19.94 15.36
CA ALA A 81 28.95 19.45 14.39
C ALA A 81 30.20 18.88 15.07
N SER A 82 30.68 19.55 16.13
CA SER A 82 31.81 19.09 16.95
C SER A 82 31.48 17.78 17.68
N PHE A 83 30.28 17.68 18.26
CA PHE A 83 29.81 16.44 18.89
C PHE A 83 29.66 15.29 17.89
N ALA A 84 29.12 15.58 16.69
CA ALA A 84 29.00 14.59 15.63
C ALA A 84 30.38 14.02 15.27
N ALA A 85 31.43 14.83 15.21
CA ALA A 85 32.78 14.40 14.88
C ALA A 85 33.46 13.48 15.92
N LYS A 86 32.94 13.41 17.17
CA LYS A 86 33.54 12.62 18.25
C LYS A 86 33.33 11.11 18.08
N GLY A 87 34.26 10.32 18.63
CA GLY A 87 34.13 8.87 18.73
C GLY A 87 33.04 8.44 19.71
N LEU A 88 32.54 7.21 19.57
CA LEU A 88 31.46 6.63 20.40
C LEU A 88 31.68 6.82 21.91
N ARG A 89 32.89 6.53 22.40
CA ARG A 89 33.25 6.63 23.83
C ARG A 89 33.25 8.07 24.35
N ASP A 90 33.63 9.03 23.51
CA ASP A 90 33.72 10.44 23.90
C ASP A 90 32.35 11.13 23.85
N LYS A 91 31.43 10.62 23.02
CA LYS A 91 30.04 11.09 22.97
C LYS A 91 29.29 10.82 24.28
N PHE A 92 29.45 9.64 24.87
CA PHE A 92 28.82 9.32 26.16
C PHE A 92 29.29 10.22 27.32
N LYS A 93 30.45 10.85 27.18
CA LYS A 93 31.02 11.78 28.17
C LYS A 93 30.63 13.25 27.91
N ASP A 94 30.10 13.57 26.74
CA ASP A 94 29.74 14.94 26.33
C ASP A 94 28.24 15.19 26.44
N ILE A 95 27.78 15.38 27.69
CA ILE A 95 26.37 15.63 28.02
C ILE A 95 25.84 16.90 27.32
N LYS A 96 26.69 17.94 27.18
CA LYS A 96 26.31 19.19 26.52
C LYS A 96 26.11 18.99 25.02
N GLY A 97 26.98 18.23 24.37
CA GLY A 97 26.83 17.84 22.96
C GLY A 97 25.61 16.94 22.72
N MET A 98 25.33 16.01 23.63
CA MET A 98 24.11 15.20 23.59
C MET A 98 22.84 16.06 23.68
N GLY A 99 22.82 17.04 24.59
CA GLY A 99 21.71 17.99 24.71
C GLY A 99 21.52 18.84 23.45
N ALA A 100 22.60 19.28 22.81
CA ALA A 100 22.53 20.03 21.56
C ALA A 100 21.94 19.19 20.40
N VAL A 101 22.37 17.93 20.26
CA VAL A 101 21.81 17.03 19.23
C VAL A 101 20.37 16.66 19.53
N ALA A 102 20.02 16.38 20.79
CA ALA A 102 18.65 16.11 21.19
C ALA A 102 17.73 17.31 20.91
N GLY A 103 18.17 18.52 21.23
CA GLY A 103 17.46 19.75 20.90
C GLY A 103 17.30 19.97 19.39
N GLN A 104 18.34 19.67 18.61
CA GLN A 104 18.28 19.75 17.15
C GLN A 104 17.28 18.73 16.57
N VAL A 105 17.31 17.47 17.03
CA VAL A 105 16.36 16.42 16.60
C VAL A 105 14.94 16.79 17.01
N PHE A 106 14.73 17.30 18.22
CA PHE A 106 13.41 17.73 18.67
C PHE A 106 12.85 18.87 17.82
N LEU A 107 13.65 19.91 17.59
CA LEU A 107 13.24 21.04 16.75
C LEU A 107 12.95 20.59 15.32
N ASP A 108 13.73 19.63 14.81
CA ASP A 108 13.49 19.08 13.50
C ASP A 108 12.18 18.27 13.44
N GLN A 109 12.03 17.28 14.32
CA GLN A 109 10.93 16.30 14.27
C GLN A 109 9.59 16.84 14.80
N CYS A 110 9.61 17.82 15.72
CA CYS A 110 8.41 18.33 16.39
C CYS A 110 8.02 19.76 15.97
N VAL A 111 8.90 20.51 15.29
CA VAL A 111 8.60 21.88 14.85
C VAL A 111 8.70 22.00 13.34
N HIS A 112 9.88 21.73 12.78
CA HIS A 112 10.11 21.87 11.33
C HIS A 112 9.22 20.92 10.51
N HIS A 113 9.17 19.63 10.86
CA HIS A 113 8.38 18.68 10.08
C HIS A 113 6.86 18.97 10.12
N PRO A 114 6.22 19.15 11.29
CA PRO A 114 4.77 19.40 11.34
C PRO A 114 4.35 20.78 10.84
N LEU A 115 5.16 21.82 11.03
CA LEU A 115 4.75 23.20 10.74
C LEU A 115 5.20 23.68 9.37
N MET A 116 6.19 23.03 8.76
CA MET A 116 6.75 23.46 7.48
C MET A 116 6.82 22.33 6.46
N TYR A 117 7.47 21.21 6.76
CA TYR A 117 7.72 20.15 5.77
C TYR A 117 6.42 19.62 5.13
N PHE A 118 5.50 19.13 5.96
CA PHE A 118 4.25 18.57 5.45
C PHE A 118 3.30 19.63 4.89
N PRO A 119 3.05 20.77 5.56
CA PRO A 119 2.23 21.83 4.96
C PRO A 119 2.73 22.25 3.58
N VAL A 120 4.04 22.45 3.40
CA VAL A 120 4.61 22.84 2.10
C VAL A 120 4.52 21.71 1.09
N PHE A 121 4.71 20.45 1.48
CA PHE A 121 4.50 19.31 0.58
C PHE A 121 3.05 19.28 0.05
N TYR A 122 2.07 19.37 0.95
CA TYR A 122 0.66 19.37 0.61
C TYR A 122 0.28 20.53 -0.31
N ILE A 123 0.77 21.74 -0.02
CA ILE A 123 0.56 22.93 -0.87
C ILE A 123 1.21 22.74 -2.24
N THR A 124 2.45 22.24 -2.28
CA THR A 124 3.16 22.01 -3.54
C THR A 124 2.44 20.99 -4.40
N LYS A 125 1.95 19.90 -3.79
CA LYS A 125 1.13 18.90 -4.46
C LYS A 125 -0.12 19.53 -5.07
N GLU A 126 -0.86 20.31 -4.28
CA GLU A 126 -2.11 20.95 -4.71
C GLU A 126 -1.88 21.91 -5.89
N LEU A 127 -0.89 22.79 -5.76
CA LEU A 127 -0.60 23.79 -6.79
C LEU A 127 -0.18 23.13 -8.12
N VAL A 128 0.58 22.04 -8.05
CA VAL A 128 1.08 21.37 -9.27
C VAL A 128 0.04 20.45 -9.89
N MET A 129 -0.77 19.77 -9.09
CA MET A 129 -1.75 18.80 -9.61
C MET A 129 -3.06 19.46 -10.05
N ASN A 130 -3.49 20.52 -9.35
CA ASN A 130 -4.81 21.14 -9.55
C ASN A 130 -4.78 22.55 -10.15
N ASP A 131 -3.60 23.09 -10.53
CA ASP A 131 -3.35 24.37 -11.24
C ASP A 131 -4.42 25.48 -11.06
N LYS A 132 -5.52 25.44 -11.82
CA LYS A 132 -6.59 26.45 -11.82
C LYS A 132 -7.63 26.33 -10.69
N ASP A 133 -7.76 25.16 -10.07
CA ASP A 133 -8.73 24.82 -9.02
C ASP A 133 -8.05 24.54 -7.67
N ALA A 134 -6.81 24.99 -7.50
CA ALA A 134 -6.04 24.77 -6.28
C ALA A 134 -6.70 25.44 -5.05
N ASP A 135 -7.08 24.64 -4.05
CA ASP A 135 -7.63 25.14 -2.79
C ASP A 135 -6.68 24.83 -1.63
N ILE A 136 -5.84 25.82 -1.33
CA ILE A 136 -4.85 25.76 -0.24
C ILE A 136 -5.54 25.53 1.11
N MET A 137 -6.70 26.13 1.35
CA MET A 137 -7.39 26.04 2.64
C MET A 137 -7.97 24.64 2.86
N ARG A 138 -8.56 24.04 1.82
CA ARG A 138 -9.00 22.64 1.83
C ARG A 138 -7.83 21.69 2.09
N VAL A 139 -6.69 21.94 1.46
CA VAL A 139 -5.51 21.09 1.57
C VAL A 139 -4.86 21.18 2.95
N LEU A 140 -4.83 22.35 3.57
CA LEU A 140 -4.37 22.48 4.95
C LEU A 140 -5.31 21.81 5.96
N ARG A 141 -6.63 21.79 5.71
CA ARG A 141 -7.56 20.98 6.52
C ARG A 141 -7.29 19.50 6.33
N THR A 142 -7.08 19.06 5.09
CA THR A 142 -6.74 17.66 4.78
C THR A 142 -5.43 17.24 5.47
N TYR A 143 -4.42 18.12 5.46
CA TYR A 143 -3.19 17.89 6.22
C TYR A 143 -3.49 17.77 7.72
N LYS A 144 -4.30 18.66 8.31
CA LYS A 144 -4.65 18.60 9.73
C LYS A 144 -5.28 17.26 10.11
N ASP A 145 -6.13 16.71 9.24
CA ASP A 145 -6.77 15.40 9.46
C ASP A 145 -5.75 14.25 9.36
N ASN A 146 -4.84 14.34 8.39
CA ASN A 146 -3.80 13.33 8.12
C ASN A 146 -2.56 13.46 9.03
N MET A 147 -2.40 14.56 9.75
CA MET A 147 -1.18 14.94 10.45
C MET A 147 -0.68 13.85 11.41
N LYS A 148 -1.60 13.20 12.14
CA LYS A 148 -1.22 12.13 13.07
C LYS A 148 -0.59 10.93 12.34
N GLU A 149 -1.20 10.52 11.23
CA GLU A 149 -0.71 9.40 10.42
C GLU A 149 0.65 9.74 9.81
N ASP A 150 0.78 10.93 9.23
CA ASP A 150 1.99 11.44 8.59
C ASP A 150 3.17 11.54 9.57
N MET A 151 2.91 12.09 10.76
CA MET A 151 3.92 12.19 11.83
C MET A 151 4.35 10.83 12.35
N LEU A 152 3.40 9.91 12.57
CA LEU A 152 3.72 8.57 13.04
C LEU A 152 4.54 7.80 12.01
N ALA A 153 4.21 7.90 10.73
CA ALA A 153 5.00 7.29 9.65
C ALA A 153 6.42 7.89 9.59
N LEU A 154 6.54 9.21 9.71
CA LEU A 154 7.84 9.89 9.75
C LEU A 154 8.68 9.39 10.93
N TRP A 155 8.14 9.41 12.14
CA TRP A 155 8.87 9.05 13.35
C TRP A 155 9.29 7.59 13.36
N LYS A 156 8.47 6.67 12.83
CA LYS A 156 8.83 5.25 12.70
C LYS A 156 10.10 5.02 11.87
N ILE A 157 10.39 5.91 10.92
CA ILE A 157 11.58 5.82 10.07
C ILE A 157 12.72 6.65 10.66
N TRP A 158 12.46 7.93 10.91
CA TRP A 158 13.50 8.89 11.27
C TRP A 158 13.99 8.75 12.69
N VAL A 159 13.16 8.42 13.68
CA VAL A 159 13.63 8.28 15.06
C VAL A 159 14.60 7.09 15.19
N PRO A 160 14.26 5.86 14.75
CA PRO A 160 15.20 4.74 14.80
C PRO A 160 16.44 4.99 13.93
N SER A 161 16.26 5.53 12.72
CA SER A 161 17.38 5.84 11.83
C SER A 161 18.35 6.85 12.45
N THR A 162 17.83 7.88 13.13
CA THR A 162 18.63 8.91 13.78
C THR A 162 19.39 8.34 14.98
N ILE A 163 18.75 7.50 15.80
CA ILE A 163 19.41 6.80 16.90
C ILE A 163 20.55 5.93 16.35
N LEU A 164 20.30 5.13 15.32
CA LEU A 164 21.32 4.27 14.71
C LEU A 164 22.48 5.09 14.11
N ASN A 165 22.17 6.19 13.44
CA ASN A 165 23.15 7.07 12.83
C ASN A 165 24.08 7.72 13.87
N PHE A 166 23.53 8.25 14.95
CA PHE A 166 24.33 8.93 15.97
C PHE A 166 25.02 7.96 16.94
N ALA A 167 24.41 6.81 17.23
CA ALA A 167 24.96 5.82 18.14
C ALA A 167 26.03 4.96 17.47
N PHE A 168 25.77 4.38 16.30
CA PHE A 168 26.59 3.27 15.80
C PHE A 168 27.35 3.58 14.49
N MET A 169 26.95 4.60 13.72
CA MET A 169 27.54 4.80 12.39
C MET A 169 28.89 5.54 12.41
N PRO A 170 29.92 5.02 11.71
CA PRO A 170 31.19 5.70 11.54
C PRO A 170 31.01 6.98 10.72
N MET A 171 31.89 7.96 10.91
CA MET A 171 31.75 9.31 10.33
C MET A 171 31.51 9.33 8.82
N TRP A 172 32.19 8.46 8.07
CA TRP A 172 32.05 8.37 6.62
C TRP A 172 30.69 7.79 6.17
N ALA A 173 30.06 6.94 6.98
CA ALA A 173 28.82 6.24 6.62
C ALA A 173 27.56 7.05 6.96
N ARG A 174 27.67 8.11 7.76
CA ARG A 174 26.49 8.84 8.24
C ARG A 174 25.73 9.57 7.14
N ILE A 175 26.45 10.25 6.25
CA ILE A 175 25.84 10.97 5.13
C ILE A 175 25.17 9.98 4.15
N PRO A 176 25.83 8.89 3.70
CA PRO A 176 25.17 7.83 2.94
C PRO A 176 23.93 7.25 3.63
N TRP A 177 23.99 6.97 4.93
CA TRP A 177 22.87 6.42 5.70
C TRP A 177 21.64 7.35 5.70
N VAL A 178 21.85 8.64 5.95
CA VAL A 178 20.79 9.65 5.90
C VAL A 178 20.21 9.77 4.49
N ALA A 179 21.06 9.69 3.45
CA ALA A 179 20.59 9.69 2.06
C ALA A 179 19.72 8.47 1.74
N CYS A 180 20.11 7.27 2.19
CA CYS A 180 19.31 6.05 2.04
C CYS A 180 17.97 6.15 2.79
N THR A 181 18.00 6.62 4.04
CA THR A 181 16.79 6.85 4.84
C THR A 181 15.87 7.86 4.15
N SER A 182 16.44 8.94 3.60
CA SER A 182 15.68 9.96 2.88
C SER A 182 15.05 9.41 1.59
N LEU A 183 15.74 8.52 0.87
CA LEU A 183 15.18 7.87 -0.32
C LEU A 183 13.98 6.99 0.07
N VAL A 184 14.15 6.12 1.07
CA VAL A 184 13.06 5.26 1.58
C VAL A 184 11.87 6.10 2.04
N TRP A 185 12.11 7.16 2.82
CA TRP A 185 11.06 8.07 3.27
C TRP A 185 10.32 8.73 2.09
N THR A 186 11.05 9.13 1.05
CA THR A 186 10.45 9.76 -0.13
C THR A 186 9.55 8.78 -0.90
N CYS A 187 9.93 7.51 -0.99
CA CYS A 187 9.07 6.47 -1.54
C CYS A 187 7.81 6.27 -0.69
N ILE A 188 7.96 6.22 0.64
CA ILE A 188 6.81 6.09 1.57
C ILE A 188 5.86 7.28 1.42
N LEU A 189 6.39 8.51 1.39
CA LEU A 189 5.60 9.72 1.21
C LEU A 189 4.86 9.73 -0.14
N SER A 190 5.52 9.30 -1.20
CA SER A 190 4.91 9.11 -2.53
C SER A 190 3.81 8.05 -2.49
N SER A 191 4.00 6.92 -1.83
CA SER A 191 2.97 5.89 -1.69
C SER A 191 1.77 6.37 -0.85
N MET A 192 2.02 7.00 0.30
CA MET A 192 0.96 7.44 1.22
C MET A 192 0.13 8.60 0.67
N ARG A 193 0.79 9.53 -0.06
CA ARG A 193 0.21 10.83 -0.40
C ARG A 193 0.38 11.24 -1.85
N GLY A 194 0.92 10.39 -2.72
CA GLY A 194 1.12 10.71 -4.14
C GLY A 194 -0.11 10.52 -5.02
N GLY A 195 -0.98 9.54 -4.73
CA GLY A 195 -2.20 9.26 -5.50
C GLY A 195 -3.51 9.80 -4.90
N ASP A 196 -4.62 9.58 -5.59
CA ASP A 196 -5.98 9.84 -5.11
C ASP A 196 -6.48 8.65 -4.28
N VAL A 197 -6.53 8.85 -2.96
CA VAL A 197 -7.34 8.25 -1.85
C VAL A 197 -7.70 6.73 -1.84
N ALA A 198 -7.53 5.94 -2.88
CA ALA A 198 -8.07 4.58 -2.99
C ALA A 198 -7.32 3.49 -2.20
N HIS A 199 -6.17 3.79 -1.56
CA HIS A 199 -5.39 2.79 -0.80
C HIS A 199 -5.35 3.02 0.72
N LYS A 200 -6.25 3.85 1.27
CA LYS A 200 -6.20 4.20 2.70
C LYS A 200 -6.43 3.02 3.67
N GLU A 201 -7.09 1.93 3.24
CA GLU A 201 -7.42 0.81 4.14
C GLU A 201 -6.35 -0.30 4.21
N GLU A 202 -5.57 -0.52 3.16
CA GLU A 202 -4.47 -1.51 3.16
C GLU A 202 -3.18 -1.00 3.83
N LEU A 203 -3.00 0.32 3.91
CA LEU A 203 -1.76 0.95 4.43
C LEU A 203 -1.70 1.06 5.96
N ALA A 204 -2.78 0.72 6.67
CA ALA A 204 -2.79 0.67 8.14
C ALA A 204 -1.78 -0.38 8.71
N GLY A 205 -1.30 -1.29 7.85
CA GLY A 205 -0.26 -2.27 8.14
C GLY A 205 1.20 -1.81 7.95
N LEU A 206 1.48 -0.52 7.64
CA LEU A 206 2.84 0.03 7.44
C LEU A 206 3.68 0.13 8.74
N ALA A 207 3.78 -0.97 9.48
CA ALA A 207 4.93 -1.24 10.32
C ALA A 207 5.94 -2.00 9.46
N VAL A 208 7.11 -1.42 9.22
CA VAL A 208 8.27 -2.15 8.69
C VAL A 208 8.76 -3.12 9.77
N THR A 209 8.03 -4.21 9.89
CA THR A 209 8.52 -5.52 10.34
C THR A 209 8.66 -6.37 9.07
N GLY A 210 9.20 -7.58 9.14
CA GLY A 210 9.35 -8.48 7.98
C GLY A 210 8.09 -8.65 7.10
N ALA A 211 6.93 -8.21 7.57
CA ALA A 211 5.68 -8.02 6.84
C ALA A 211 5.80 -7.20 5.53
N THR A 212 6.61 -6.14 5.39
CA THR A 212 6.63 -5.37 4.11
C THR A 212 7.29 -6.14 2.96
N LEU A 213 8.34 -6.91 3.27
CA LEU A 213 8.96 -7.85 2.33
C LEU A 213 8.09 -9.08 2.10
N LYS A 214 7.34 -9.50 3.12
CA LYS A 214 6.29 -10.50 3.01
C LYS A 214 5.15 -10.02 2.13
N ILE A 215 4.61 -8.80 2.28
CA ILE A 215 3.50 -8.23 1.47
C ILE A 215 3.89 -8.09 0.00
N MET A 216 5.15 -7.76 -0.33
CA MET A 216 5.60 -7.84 -1.74
C MET A 216 5.64 -9.28 -2.30
N LYS A 217 5.80 -10.30 -1.44
CA LYS A 217 5.78 -11.73 -1.81
C LYS A 217 4.44 -12.45 -1.56
N GLU A 218 3.60 -11.91 -0.68
CA GLU A 218 2.37 -12.49 -0.11
C GLU A 218 1.15 -11.70 -0.57
N GLY A 219 1.27 -10.43 -0.96
CA GLY A 219 0.22 -9.70 -1.67
C GLY A 219 -0.08 -10.32 -3.04
N LEU A 220 0.91 -10.98 -3.66
CA LEU A 220 0.70 -11.88 -4.81
C LEU A 220 -0.02 -13.18 -4.41
N GLY A 221 0.15 -13.65 -3.17
CA GLY A 221 -0.43 -14.90 -2.68
C GLY A 221 -1.80 -14.79 -1.99
N GLU A 222 -2.24 -13.58 -1.63
CA GLU A 222 -3.62 -13.26 -1.20
C GLU A 222 -4.56 -13.01 -2.40
N LEU A 223 -3.96 -12.66 -3.55
CA LEU A 223 -4.62 -12.46 -4.84
C LEU A 223 -5.18 -13.75 -5.45
N PHE A 224 -4.54 -14.87 -5.12
CA PHE A 224 -4.97 -16.19 -5.50
C PHE A 224 -5.61 -16.86 -4.31
N ALA A 225 -6.84 -17.37 -4.46
CA ALA A 225 -7.35 -18.39 -3.57
C ALA A 225 -6.37 -19.57 -3.65
N LYS A 226 -5.44 -19.65 -2.71
CA LYS A 226 -4.57 -20.82 -2.60
C LYS A 226 -5.50 -22.02 -2.53
N PRO A 227 -5.35 -23.00 -3.45
CA PRO A 227 -6.20 -24.16 -3.44
C PRO A 227 -6.11 -24.75 -2.03
N VAL A 228 -7.28 -24.95 -1.43
CA VAL A 228 -7.36 -25.46 -0.08
C VAL A 228 -6.62 -26.80 -0.05
N GLU A 229 -5.47 -26.85 0.64
CA GLU A 229 -4.70 -28.07 0.77
C GLU A 229 -5.49 -29.05 1.63
N LEU A 230 -6.05 -30.08 0.99
CA LEU A 230 -6.87 -31.07 1.67
C LEU A 230 -6.00 -32.21 2.17
N ASP A 231 -5.84 -32.33 3.49
CA ASP A 231 -5.25 -33.50 4.11
C ASP A 231 -6.12 -34.74 3.81
N PRO A 232 -5.61 -35.75 3.09
CA PRO A 232 -6.38 -36.94 2.75
C PRO A 232 -6.88 -37.75 3.95
N LYS A 233 -6.35 -37.49 5.16
CA LYS A 233 -6.78 -38.14 6.39
C LYS A 233 -7.96 -37.44 7.07
N LEU A 234 -8.33 -36.24 6.64
CA LEU A 234 -9.40 -35.45 7.24
C LEU A 234 -10.63 -35.39 6.32
N SER A 235 -11.79 -35.20 6.93
CA SER A 235 -13.02 -34.80 6.23
C SER A 235 -13.02 -33.30 6.02
N HIS A 236 -13.41 -32.88 4.83
CA HIS A 236 -13.41 -31.49 4.40
C HIS A 236 -14.83 -31.01 4.14
N ILE A 237 -15.19 -29.85 4.70
CA ILE A 237 -16.56 -29.32 4.67
C ILE A 237 -16.50 -27.85 4.24
N SER A 238 -17.31 -27.48 3.25
CA SER A 238 -17.61 -26.08 2.96
C SER A 238 -18.83 -25.67 3.78
N VAL A 239 -18.67 -24.67 4.65
CA VAL A 239 -19.70 -24.09 5.51
C VAL A 239 -20.02 -22.70 4.97
N SER A 240 -21.24 -22.50 4.48
CA SER A 240 -21.76 -21.19 4.08
C SER A 240 -22.81 -20.75 5.09
N ALA A 241 -22.67 -19.58 5.67
CA ALA A 241 -23.61 -19.03 6.64
C ALA A 241 -23.99 -17.61 6.22
N ALA A 242 -25.30 -17.32 6.20
CA ALA A 242 -25.81 -16.00 5.83
C ALA A 242 -26.99 -15.60 6.73
N GLY A 243 -27.06 -14.34 7.13
CA GLY A 243 -28.17 -13.82 7.92
C GLY A 243 -27.89 -12.42 8.48
N PRO A 244 -28.78 -11.92 9.36
CA PRO A 244 -28.64 -10.58 9.93
C PRO A 244 -27.31 -10.40 10.66
N ASP A 245 -26.62 -9.31 10.37
CA ASP A 245 -25.34 -8.99 10.98
C ASP A 245 -25.49 -8.76 12.49
N ARG A 246 -24.55 -9.32 13.25
CA ARG A 246 -24.47 -9.13 14.69
C ARG A 246 -23.05 -9.38 15.20
N ILE A 247 -22.70 -8.66 16.25
CA ILE A 247 -21.43 -8.84 16.96
C ILE A 247 -21.32 -10.29 17.45
N GLY A 248 -20.20 -10.94 17.14
CA GLY A 248 -19.85 -12.26 17.64
C GLY A 248 -20.26 -13.44 16.76
N TRP A 249 -20.81 -13.24 15.55
CA TRP A 249 -21.13 -14.36 14.65
C TRP A 249 -19.91 -15.20 14.27
N VAL A 250 -18.83 -14.52 13.86
CA VAL A 250 -17.58 -15.19 13.50
C VAL A 250 -17.03 -15.99 14.68
N ALA A 251 -17.03 -15.40 15.89
CA ALA A 251 -16.58 -16.06 17.10
C ALA A 251 -17.41 -17.31 17.40
N LEU A 252 -18.74 -17.20 17.35
CA LEU A 252 -19.64 -18.33 17.66
C LEU A 252 -19.49 -19.49 16.67
N VAL A 253 -19.40 -19.21 15.36
CA VAL A 253 -19.19 -20.25 14.34
C VAL A 253 -17.81 -20.90 14.51
N ALA A 254 -16.75 -20.10 14.66
CA ALA A 254 -15.39 -20.62 14.84
C ALA A 254 -15.24 -21.43 16.13
N GLU A 255 -15.83 -20.99 17.24
CA GLU A 255 -15.86 -21.75 18.49
C GLU A 255 -16.62 -23.06 18.35
N THR A 256 -17.76 -23.07 17.64
CA THR A 256 -18.53 -24.30 17.39
C THR A 256 -17.70 -25.31 16.60
N VAL A 257 -16.99 -24.83 15.57
CA VAL A 257 -16.05 -25.65 14.80
C VAL A 257 -14.93 -26.22 15.67
N ALA A 258 -14.28 -25.36 16.47
CA ALA A 258 -13.17 -25.75 17.33
C ALA A 258 -13.58 -26.72 18.44
N LYS A 259 -14.74 -26.50 19.09
CA LYS A 259 -15.30 -27.38 20.14
C LYS A 259 -15.54 -28.80 19.63
N GLU A 260 -15.90 -28.93 18.36
CA GLU A 260 -16.13 -30.23 17.71
C GLU A 260 -14.88 -30.82 17.05
N GLY A 261 -13.71 -30.23 17.29
CA GLY A 261 -12.42 -30.72 16.80
C GLY A 261 -12.16 -30.47 15.32
N GLY A 262 -12.89 -29.53 14.71
CA GLY A 262 -12.60 -29.03 13.38
C GLY A 262 -11.64 -27.84 13.41
N SER A 263 -11.03 -27.56 12.27
CA SER A 263 -10.19 -26.39 12.02
C SER A 263 -10.70 -25.64 10.81
N VAL A 264 -10.91 -24.33 10.95
CA VAL A 264 -11.11 -23.45 9.79
C VAL A 264 -9.75 -23.28 9.12
N THR A 265 -9.66 -23.59 7.83
CA THR A 265 -8.39 -23.55 7.07
C THR A 265 -8.43 -22.52 5.95
N HIS A 266 -9.62 -22.14 5.48
CA HIS A 266 -9.79 -20.99 4.60
C HIS A 266 -11.16 -20.36 4.83
N SER A 267 -11.30 -19.04 4.66
CA SER A 267 -12.60 -18.38 4.78
C SER A 267 -12.64 -17.04 4.07
N LYS A 268 -13.78 -16.70 3.46
CA LYS A 268 -14.11 -15.35 2.98
C LYS A 268 -15.41 -14.89 3.63
N MET A 269 -15.46 -13.64 4.05
CA MET A 269 -16.61 -13.04 4.73
C MET A 269 -16.92 -11.66 4.18
N LEU A 270 -18.21 -11.34 4.09
CA LEU A 270 -18.71 -10.07 3.59
C LEU A 270 -19.83 -9.58 4.50
N ARG A 271 -19.86 -8.26 4.72
CA ARG A 271 -21.00 -7.57 5.34
C ARG A 271 -21.53 -6.54 4.35
N MET A 272 -22.84 -6.55 4.11
CA MET A 272 -23.51 -5.58 3.26
C MET A 272 -24.71 -5.01 4.01
N GLY A 273 -24.57 -3.78 4.50
CA GLY A 273 -25.59 -3.17 5.37
C GLY A 273 -25.79 -3.96 6.66
N HIS A 274 -27.00 -4.48 6.85
CA HIS A 274 -27.40 -5.31 8.00
C HIS A 274 -27.34 -6.81 7.71
N GLU A 275 -26.76 -7.23 6.58
CA GLU A 275 -26.59 -8.63 6.22
C GLU A 275 -25.12 -9.05 6.36
N PHE A 276 -24.91 -10.25 6.87
CA PHE A 276 -23.62 -10.90 7.03
C PHE A 276 -23.63 -12.21 6.23
N THR A 277 -22.55 -12.49 5.51
CA THR A 277 -22.32 -13.77 4.84
C THR A 277 -20.89 -14.21 5.02
N ILE A 278 -20.68 -15.50 5.26
CA ILE A 278 -19.37 -16.12 5.38
C ILE A 278 -19.37 -17.47 4.69
N ILE A 279 -18.29 -17.76 3.97
CA ILE A 279 -17.95 -19.09 3.51
C ILE A 279 -16.65 -19.53 4.18
N MET A 280 -16.64 -20.74 4.71
CA MET A 280 -15.49 -21.33 5.37
C MET A 280 -15.24 -22.71 4.81
N HIS A 281 -13.97 -23.04 4.61
CA HIS A 281 -13.52 -24.39 4.50
C HIS A 281 -13.05 -24.89 5.87
N VAL A 282 -13.59 -26.02 6.29
CA VAL A 282 -13.34 -26.66 7.58
C VAL A 282 -12.81 -28.07 7.36
N SER A 283 -11.68 -28.39 7.96
CA SER A 283 -11.14 -29.75 8.05
C SER A 283 -11.43 -30.34 9.43
N VAL A 284 -11.89 -31.58 9.50
CA VAL A 284 -12.25 -32.24 10.76
C VAL A 284 -11.93 -33.74 10.66
N PRO A 285 -11.53 -34.42 11.75
CA PRO A 285 -11.40 -35.88 11.73
C PRO A 285 -12.72 -36.55 11.28
N PRO A 286 -12.68 -37.57 10.39
CA PRO A 286 -13.89 -38.16 9.81
C PRO A 286 -14.92 -38.63 10.84
N GLU A 287 -14.46 -39.18 11.96
CA GLU A 287 -15.31 -39.64 13.07
C GLU A 287 -16.06 -38.52 13.79
N LYS A 288 -15.57 -37.27 13.73
CA LYS A 288 -16.20 -36.10 14.34
C LYS A 288 -17.10 -35.32 13.38
N GLN A 289 -17.05 -35.62 12.07
CA GLN A 289 -17.78 -34.90 11.03
C GLN A 289 -19.28 -34.80 11.33
N ARG A 290 -19.93 -35.91 11.68
CA ARG A 290 -21.37 -35.93 11.98
C ARG A 290 -21.74 -35.04 13.18
N LYS A 291 -20.87 -34.99 14.19
CA LYS A 291 -21.09 -34.21 15.40
C LYS A 291 -20.94 -32.71 15.12
N LEU A 292 -19.93 -32.33 14.32
CA LEU A 292 -19.75 -30.96 13.84
C LEU A 292 -20.97 -30.47 13.02
N LEU A 293 -21.48 -31.27 12.09
CA LEU A 293 -22.65 -30.91 11.29
C LEU A 293 -23.89 -30.69 12.16
N ALA A 294 -24.09 -31.52 13.19
CA ALA A 294 -25.18 -31.33 14.14
C ALA A 294 -25.03 -30.05 14.98
N ALA A 295 -23.80 -29.72 15.40
CA ALA A 295 -23.52 -28.52 16.18
C ALA A 295 -23.72 -27.22 15.36
N LEU A 296 -23.34 -27.23 14.08
CA LEU A 296 -23.60 -26.12 13.16
C LEU A 296 -25.10 -25.91 12.89
N GLY A 297 -25.92 -26.96 13.07
CA GLY A 297 -27.39 -26.88 13.02
C GLY A 297 -28.06 -26.51 14.34
N SER A 298 -27.31 -26.06 15.35
CA SER A 298 -27.85 -25.73 16.67
C SER A 298 -28.78 -24.52 16.65
N LYS A 299 -29.64 -24.40 17.68
CA LYS A 299 -30.58 -23.28 17.82
C LYS A 299 -29.90 -21.92 17.90
N GLU A 300 -28.69 -21.85 18.47
CA GLU A 300 -27.93 -20.60 18.62
C GLU A 300 -27.47 -20.03 17.29
N LEU A 301 -27.12 -20.93 16.35
CA LEU A 301 -26.69 -20.58 15.00
C LEU A 301 -27.84 -20.48 14.01
N LYS A 302 -29.05 -20.90 14.38
CA LYS A 302 -30.25 -20.85 13.53
C LYS A 302 -30.52 -19.50 12.84
N PRO A 303 -30.23 -18.32 13.45
CA PRO A 303 -30.38 -17.04 12.76
C PRO A 303 -29.43 -16.87 11.57
N LEU A 304 -28.30 -17.58 11.56
CA LEU A 304 -27.48 -17.78 10.38
C LEU A 304 -28.04 -18.98 9.60
N ASN A 305 -28.46 -18.78 8.37
CA ASN A 305 -28.89 -19.83 7.46
C ASN A 305 -27.66 -20.65 7.02
N ILE A 306 -27.20 -21.56 7.89
CA ILE A 306 -26.00 -22.35 7.65
C ILE A 306 -26.30 -23.51 6.70
N ARG A 307 -25.54 -23.59 5.62
CA ARG A 307 -25.50 -24.69 4.66
C ARG A 307 -24.11 -25.31 4.67
N THR A 308 -24.07 -26.63 4.72
CA THR A 308 -22.82 -27.40 4.74
C THR A 308 -22.79 -28.37 3.58
N SER A 309 -21.69 -28.41 2.84
CA SER A 309 -21.42 -29.44 1.83
C SER A 309 -20.11 -30.15 2.13
N SER A 310 -20.11 -31.48 2.01
CA SER A 310 -18.86 -32.25 2.11
C SER A 310 -18.08 -32.11 0.82
N LEU A 311 -16.80 -31.75 0.91
CA LEU A 311 -15.89 -31.65 -0.23
C LEU A 311 -15.17 -32.98 -0.40
N THR A 312 -15.41 -33.66 -1.51
CA THR A 312 -14.67 -34.87 -1.87
C THR A 312 -13.39 -34.52 -2.61
N ARG A 313 -12.35 -35.36 -2.46
CA ARG A 313 -11.06 -35.21 -3.17
C ARG A 313 -11.19 -35.04 -4.68
N ARG A 314 -12.21 -35.64 -5.31
CA ARG A 314 -12.46 -35.52 -6.76
C ARG A 314 -12.99 -34.14 -7.15
N GLN A 315 -13.71 -33.46 -6.25
CA GLN A 315 -14.24 -32.12 -6.48
C GLN A 315 -13.17 -31.03 -6.37
N THR A 316 -12.04 -31.30 -5.70
CA THR A 316 -11.01 -30.30 -5.42
C THR A 316 -9.68 -30.53 -6.15
N ARG A 317 -9.44 -31.72 -6.71
CA ARG A 317 -8.33 -31.98 -7.66
C ARG A 317 -8.41 -31.19 -8.97
N MET A 318 -9.56 -30.55 -9.26
CA MET A 318 -9.76 -29.72 -10.45
C MET A 318 -9.44 -28.24 -10.23
N ASP A 319 -9.10 -27.82 -9.01
CA ASP A 319 -8.63 -26.47 -8.73
C ASP A 319 -7.11 -26.46 -8.75
N THR A 320 -6.57 -26.37 -9.96
CA THR A 320 -5.22 -25.89 -10.21
C THR A 320 -5.08 -24.49 -9.61
N THR A 321 -3.97 -24.23 -8.92
CA THR A 321 -3.57 -22.88 -8.51
C THR A 321 -3.76 -21.93 -9.70
N PRO A 322 -4.41 -20.77 -9.51
CA PRO A 322 -4.55 -19.84 -10.61
C PRO A 322 -3.15 -19.42 -11.08
N ALA A 323 -2.94 -19.43 -12.38
CA ALA A 323 -1.64 -19.19 -12.98
C ALA A 323 -1.38 -17.70 -13.22
N MET A 324 -2.46 -16.92 -13.35
CA MET A 324 -2.43 -15.51 -13.65
C MET A 324 -3.68 -14.83 -13.09
N ALA A 325 -3.54 -13.60 -12.65
CA ALA A 325 -4.62 -12.73 -12.21
C ALA A 325 -4.62 -11.40 -12.98
N LEU A 326 -5.82 -10.84 -13.16
CA LEU A 326 -6.07 -9.50 -13.66
C LEU A 326 -6.84 -8.71 -12.60
N HIS A 327 -6.30 -7.58 -12.17
CA HIS A 327 -7.06 -6.57 -11.46
C HIS A 327 -7.71 -5.64 -12.47
N VAL A 328 -9.03 -5.53 -12.43
CA VAL A 328 -9.78 -4.60 -13.27
C VAL A 328 -10.41 -3.56 -12.37
N HIS A 329 -9.98 -2.31 -12.53
CA HIS A 329 -10.61 -1.14 -11.93
C HIS A 329 -11.31 -0.34 -13.02
N CYS A 330 -12.61 -0.09 -12.87
CA CYS A 330 -13.32 0.80 -13.77
C CYS A 330 -14.22 1.80 -13.06
N VAL A 331 -14.28 3.00 -13.64
CA VAL A 331 -15.12 4.11 -13.19
C VAL A 331 -15.84 4.67 -14.40
N GLY A 332 -17.15 4.81 -14.28
CA GLY A 332 -17.95 5.46 -15.31
C GLY A 332 -19.27 5.95 -14.75
N LYS A 333 -20.01 6.69 -15.58
CA LYS A 333 -21.35 7.16 -15.22
C LYS A 333 -22.26 5.97 -14.92
N ASP A 334 -22.96 6.05 -13.79
CA ASP A 334 -23.87 5.00 -13.35
C ASP A 334 -24.97 4.72 -14.38
N ARG A 335 -25.12 3.44 -14.74
CA ARG A 335 -26.12 2.94 -15.68
C ARG A 335 -26.37 1.44 -15.45
N PRO A 336 -27.60 0.96 -15.65
CA PRO A 336 -27.91 -0.46 -15.55
C PRO A 336 -27.04 -1.32 -16.47
N GLY A 337 -26.63 -2.50 -16.00
CA GLY A 337 -25.94 -3.50 -16.82
C GLY A 337 -24.43 -3.35 -16.93
N MET A 338 -23.79 -2.40 -16.23
CA MET A 338 -22.33 -2.27 -16.26
C MET A 338 -21.61 -3.51 -15.73
N LEU A 339 -21.99 -3.96 -14.53
CA LEU A 339 -21.41 -5.17 -13.94
C LEU A 339 -21.67 -6.41 -14.83
N ALA A 340 -22.86 -6.53 -15.40
CA ALA A 340 -23.19 -7.64 -16.29
C ALA A 340 -22.31 -7.65 -17.54
N THR A 341 -22.11 -6.49 -18.18
CA THR A 341 -21.26 -6.37 -19.37
C THR A 341 -19.79 -6.66 -19.07
N LEU A 342 -19.29 -6.19 -17.92
CA LEU A 342 -17.93 -6.49 -17.47
C LEU A 342 -17.77 -7.99 -17.22
N ALA A 343 -18.68 -8.60 -16.45
CA ALA A 343 -18.64 -10.02 -16.12
C ALA A 343 -18.73 -10.91 -17.37
N GLU A 344 -19.59 -10.56 -18.33
CA GLU A 344 -19.70 -11.26 -19.62
C GLU A 344 -18.40 -11.19 -20.40
N LYS A 345 -17.77 -10.00 -20.47
CA LYS A 345 -16.51 -9.82 -21.20
C LYS A 345 -15.37 -10.61 -20.56
N LEU A 346 -15.26 -10.59 -19.22
CA LEU A 346 -14.29 -11.39 -18.47
C LEU A 346 -14.51 -12.88 -18.71
N SER A 347 -15.77 -13.34 -18.67
CA SER A 347 -16.10 -14.74 -18.94
C SER A 347 -15.73 -15.17 -20.37
N ASN A 348 -15.97 -14.32 -21.37
CA ASN A 348 -15.61 -14.59 -22.77
C ASN A 348 -14.08 -14.64 -22.97
N ALA A 349 -13.34 -13.88 -22.17
CA ALA A 349 -11.87 -13.95 -22.12
C ALA A 349 -11.34 -15.16 -21.32
N GLY A 350 -12.21 -16.05 -20.83
CA GLY A 350 -11.81 -17.22 -20.05
C GLY A 350 -11.34 -16.89 -18.62
N MET A 351 -11.66 -15.70 -18.12
CA MET A 351 -11.32 -15.24 -16.77
C MET A 351 -12.47 -15.52 -15.80
N SER A 352 -12.14 -16.01 -14.60
CA SER A 352 -13.09 -16.17 -13.49
C SER A 352 -12.96 -15.01 -12.51
N VAL A 353 -14.07 -14.48 -12.00
CA VAL A 353 -14.04 -13.44 -10.97
C VAL A 353 -13.83 -14.10 -9.61
N GLU A 354 -12.71 -13.78 -8.96
CA GLU A 354 -12.38 -14.29 -7.64
C GLU A 354 -12.87 -13.38 -6.51
N ASP A 355 -12.75 -12.06 -6.69
CA ASP A 355 -13.26 -11.07 -5.77
C ASP A 355 -13.78 -9.86 -6.54
N ILE A 356 -14.84 -9.24 -6.03
CA ILE A 356 -15.40 -8.05 -6.66
C ILE A 356 -16.05 -7.14 -5.63
N SER A 357 -15.70 -5.86 -5.69
CA SER A 357 -16.36 -4.79 -4.95
C SER A 357 -16.92 -3.76 -5.92
N THR A 358 -18.11 -3.25 -5.59
CA THR A 358 -18.77 -2.21 -6.36
C THR A 358 -19.23 -1.10 -5.43
N GLU A 359 -19.18 0.13 -5.93
CA GLU A 359 -19.58 1.32 -5.17
C GLU A 359 -20.28 2.32 -6.09
N GLN A 360 -21.30 2.99 -5.58
CA GLN A 360 -21.85 4.20 -6.20
C GLN A 360 -21.36 5.43 -5.42
N ARG A 361 -20.72 6.37 -6.11
CA ARG A 361 -20.21 7.61 -5.50
C ARG A 361 -20.60 8.83 -6.31
N MET A 362 -20.58 9.99 -5.66
CA MET A 362 -20.78 11.27 -6.36
C MET A 362 -19.47 11.68 -7.03
N GLY A 363 -19.48 11.72 -8.35
CA GLY A 363 -18.39 12.20 -9.19
C GLY A 363 -18.38 13.73 -9.30
N ILE A 364 -17.40 14.23 -10.04
CA ILE A 364 -17.21 15.67 -10.29
C ILE A 364 -18.45 16.25 -10.99
N GLY A 365 -18.92 17.41 -10.53
CA GLY A 365 -20.11 18.06 -11.10
C GLY A 365 -21.45 17.45 -10.66
N GLY A 366 -21.46 16.61 -9.61
CA GLY A 366 -22.69 16.06 -9.04
C GLY A 366 -23.28 14.88 -9.83
N ARG A 367 -22.53 14.32 -10.79
CA ARG A 367 -22.91 13.07 -11.48
C ARG A 367 -22.74 11.87 -10.55
N ARG A 368 -23.51 10.80 -10.74
CA ARG A 368 -23.31 9.52 -10.04
C ARG A 368 -22.40 8.63 -10.87
N ASP A 369 -21.29 8.22 -10.27
CA ASP A 369 -20.35 7.28 -10.86
C ASP A 369 -20.52 5.91 -10.18
N PHE A 370 -20.41 4.87 -10.99
CA PHE A 370 -20.29 3.49 -10.52
C PHE A 370 -18.83 3.09 -10.65
N VAL A 371 -18.31 2.51 -9.57
CA VAL A 371 -16.94 2.02 -9.47
C VAL A 371 -16.99 0.52 -9.32
N ILE A 372 -16.15 -0.19 -10.06
CA ILE A 372 -15.95 -1.63 -9.92
C ILE A 372 -14.47 -1.90 -9.70
N ASN A 373 -14.15 -2.70 -8.69
CA ASN A 373 -12.85 -3.33 -8.52
C ASN A 373 -13.06 -4.84 -8.58
N ALA A 374 -12.46 -5.51 -9.56
CA ALA A 374 -12.56 -6.95 -9.72
C ALA A 374 -11.18 -7.58 -9.76
N VAL A 375 -11.00 -8.66 -8.99
CA VAL A 375 -9.88 -9.58 -9.11
C VAL A 375 -10.35 -10.76 -9.95
N CYS A 376 -9.72 -10.96 -11.09
CA CYS A 376 -10.09 -12.00 -12.04
C CYS A 376 -8.91 -12.95 -12.21
N VAL A 377 -9.13 -14.25 -12.25
CA VAL A 377 -8.06 -15.25 -12.33
C VAL A 377 -8.29 -16.22 -13.48
N THR A 378 -7.20 -16.77 -14.02
CA THR A 378 -7.24 -17.85 -15.01
C THR A 378 -6.31 -19.00 -14.60
N LYS A 379 -6.71 -20.21 -14.98
CA LYS A 379 -5.96 -21.45 -14.72
C LYS A 379 -4.85 -21.68 -15.76
N ARG A 380 -4.85 -20.94 -16.88
CA ARG A 380 -3.81 -21.00 -17.91
C ARG A 380 -2.87 -19.83 -17.78
N VAL A 381 -1.58 -20.07 -17.93
CA VAL A 381 -0.64 -19.01 -18.27
C VAL A 381 -0.96 -18.59 -19.70
N LEU A 382 -1.35 -17.32 -19.88
CA LEU A 382 -1.46 -16.71 -21.20
C LEU A 382 -0.07 -16.26 -21.63
N ASP A 383 0.31 -16.52 -22.87
CA ASP A 383 1.51 -15.90 -23.43
C ASP A 383 1.29 -14.39 -23.69
N ASP A 384 2.36 -13.68 -24.05
CA ASP A 384 2.30 -12.23 -24.23
C ASP A 384 1.31 -11.81 -25.35
N GLU A 385 1.12 -12.63 -26.40
CA GLU A 385 0.21 -12.33 -27.50
C GLU A 385 -1.27 -12.56 -27.09
N GLU A 386 -1.54 -13.67 -26.40
CA GLU A 386 -2.85 -13.99 -25.82
C GLU A 386 -3.25 -12.94 -24.78
N LEU A 387 -2.33 -12.56 -23.89
CA LEU A 387 -2.56 -11.55 -22.87
C LEU A 387 -2.82 -10.18 -23.49
N ALA A 388 -2.03 -9.75 -24.48
CA ALA A 388 -2.26 -8.52 -25.21
C ALA A 388 -3.63 -8.52 -25.90
N THR A 389 -4.08 -9.68 -26.40
CA THR A 389 -5.42 -9.85 -26.98
C THR A 389 -6.51 -9.67 -25.93
N VAL A 390 -6.38 -10.32 -24.76
CA VAL A 390 -7.33 -10.19 -23.64
C VAL A 390 -7.43 -8.74 -23.14
N VAL A 391 -6.28 -8.08 -22.92
CA VAL A 391 -6.24 -6.68 -22.48
C VAL A 391 -6.86 -5.76 -23.54
N LYS A 392 -6.56 -5.97 -24.82
CA LYS A 392 -7.17 -5.21 -25.92
C LYS A 392 -8.68 -5.41 -25.99
N GLU A 393 -9.15 -6.64 -25.82
CA GLU A 393 -10.57 -6.93 -25.78
C GLU A 393 -11.26 -6.25 -24.61
N LEU A 394 -10.69 -6.32 -23.41
CA LEU A 394 -11.20 -5.63 -22.23
C LEU A 394 -11.14 -4.10 -22.41
N GLY A 395 -10.15 -3.56 -23.12
CA GLY A 395 -10.06 -2.14 -23.48
C GLY A 395 -11.29 -1.63 -24.24
N THR A 396 -11.97 -2.48 -25.02
CA THR A 396 -13.24 -2.10 -25.69
C THR A 396 -14.38 -1.75 -24.71
N LEU A 397 -14.22 -2.09 -23.43
CA LEU A 397 -15.17 -1.70 -22.39
C LEU A 397 -15.19 -0.20 -22.16
N GLU A 398 -14.11 0.55 -22.41
CA GLU A 398 -14.11 2.01 -22.26
C GLU A 398 -15.20 2.65 -23.13
N GLU A 399 -15.21 2.34 -24.42
CA GLU A 399 -16.21 2.85 -25.35
C GLU A 399 -17.59 2.26 -25.10
N LYS A 400 -17.68 0.93 -24.93
CA LYS A 400 -18.97 0.23 -24.75
C LYS A 400 -19.67 0.67 -23.46
N LEU A 401 -18.89 0.92 -22.40
CA LEU A 401 -19.39 1.32 -21.08
C LEU A 401 -19.42 2.83 -20.85
N GLY A 402 -18.73 3.62 -21.68
CA GLY A 402 -18.54 5.05 -21.44
C GLY A 402 -17.78 5.29 -20.15
N LEU A 403 -16.70 4.53 -19.93
CA LEU A 403 -15.87 4.62 -18.73
C LEU A 403 -14.99 5.87 -18.82
N ASP A 404 -14.86 6.57 -17.70
CA ASP A 404 -13.86 7.63 -17.56
C ASP A 404 -12.48 7.05 -17.19
N VAL A 405 -12.48 5.88 -16.54
CA VAL A 405 -11.27 5.15 -16.13
C VAL A 405 -11.48 3.66 -16.38
N LEU A 406 -10.52 3.03 -17.06
CA LEU A 406 -10.31 1.60 -17.07
C LEU A 406 -8.82 1.34 -16.80
N ASP A 407 -8.52 0.66 -15.71
CA ASP A 407 -7.18 0.22 -15.34
C ASP A 407 -7.19 -1.30 -15.21
N ILE A 408 -6.34 -1.96 -15.99
CA ILE A 408 -6.19 -3.42 -16.01
C ILE A 408 -4.76 -3.73 -15.63
N ARG A 409 -4.55 -4.39 -14.49
CA ARG A 409 -3.22 -4.80 -14.03
C ARG A 409 -3.07 -6.30 -14.10
N VAL A 410 -2.00 -6.75 -14.74
CA VAL A 410 -1.69 -8.17 -14.87
C VAL A 410 -0.73 -8.59 -13.77
N HIS A 411 -1.09 -9.64 -13.04
CA HIS A 411 -0.24 -10.28 -12.05
C HIS A 411 0.01 -11.73 -12.47
N MET A 412 1.29 -12.10 -12.56
CA MET A 412 1.71 -13.47 -12.80
C MET A 412 2.30 -14.04 -11.52
N ASP A 413 1.88 -15.26 -11.15
CA ASP A 413 2.55 -16.01 -10.10
C ASP A 413 3.90 -16.45 -10.67
N THR A 414 4.99 -15.81 -10.26
CA THR A 414 6.33 -16.20 -10.69
C THR A 414 6.79 -17.36 -9.79
N PRO A 415 7.28 -18.47 -10.36
CA PRO A 415 7.66 -19.66 -9.58
C PRO A 415 8.80 -19.43 -8.59
#